data_AF-A0A3C0Y7S7-F1
#
_entry.id   AF-A0A3C0Y7S7-F1
#
_cell.length_a   1.000
_cell.length_b   1.000
_cell.length_c   1.000
_cell.angle_alpha   90.00
_cell.angle_beta   90.00
_cell.angle_gamma   90.00
#
_symmetry.space_group_name_H-M   'P 1'
#
loop_
_entity.id
_entity.type
_entity.pdbx_description
1 polymer ?
#
loop_
_entity_poly.entity_id
_entity_poly.type
_entity_poly.pdbx_seq_one_letter_code
_entity_poly.pdbx_strand_id
1 'polypeptide(L)'
;MVSLYQAQKKIYPRSVSGFFSKWRWGLVFLTQIIFYGLPWLEWGQRQAVLFDLGARRFYIFGLILYPQDFIYLTGVLVISALSLFLFTAVAGRQWCGYACPQTVYTEIFLWLEKLTEGDRSARLRLDGGPMSLNKFTRKASKQFLWIALAVWTGFTFVGYFTPIKDLGASFVTAGMGPWETFWV
;
A
#
# COMPACT_ATOMS: atom_id res chain seq x y z
N MET A 1 23.54 28.21 -25.89
CA MET A 1 23.05 26.82 -25.80
C MET A 1 21.54 26.87 -25.68
N VAL A 2 20.80 26.33 -26.65
CA VAL A 2 19.33 26.22 -26.57
C VAL A 2 19.01 25.02 -25.68
N SER A 3 18.28 25.26 -24.59
CA SER A 3 17.84 24.18 -23.71
C SER A 3 16.80 23.32 -24.43
N LEU A 4 17.15 22.06 -24.73
CA LEU A 4 16.25 21.06 -25.30
C LEU A 4 15.31 20.44 -24.25
N TYR A 5 15.38 20.89 -22.99
CA TYR A 5 14.59 20.34 -21.91
C TYR A 5 13.18 20.91 -21.91
N GLN A 6 12.21 20.07 -22.25
CA GLN A 6 10.79 20.35 -22.06
C GLN A 6 10.32 19.76 -20.73
N ALA A 7 9.98 20.61 -19.77
CA ALA A 7 9.43 20.18 -18.49
C ALA A 7 8.13 19.38 -18.71
N GLN A 8 8.00 18.21 -18.08
CA GLN A 8 6.78 17.41 -18.17
C GLN A 8 5.58 18.21 -17.65
N LYS A 9 4.53 18.29 -18.48
CA LYS A 9 3.24 18.83 -18.06
C LYS A 9 2.62 17.91 -17.03
N LYS A 10 2.27 18.44 -15.86
CA LYS A 10 1.55 17.71 -14.82
C LYS A 10 0.22 17.19 -15.37
N ILE A 11 0.00 15.88 -15.25
CA ILE A 11 -1.22 15.21 -15.69
C ILE A 11 -2.23 15.25 -14.54
N TYR A 12 -3.45 15.73 -14.83
CA TYR A 12 -4.55 15.74 -13.86
C TYR A 12 -5.59 14.69 -14.26
N PRO A 13 -5.57 13.50 -13.63
CA PRO A 13 -6.50 12.44 -13.98
C PRO A 13 -7.93 12.84 -13.60
N ARG A 14 -8.88 12.55 -14.49
CA ARG A 14 -10.31 12.74 -14.24
C ARG A 14 -10.82 11.54 -13.44
N SER A 15 -11.64 11.80 -12.42
CA SER A 15 -12.32 10.72 -11.70
C SER A 15 -13.41 10.10 -12.60
N VAL A 16 -13.47 8.76 -12.61
CA VAL A 16 -14.46 7.99 -13.38
C VAL A 16 -15.43 7.35 -12.41
N SER A 17 -16.74 7.49 -12.66
CA SER A 17 -17.79 6.82 -11.89
C SER A 17 -18.46 5.74 -12.75
N GLY A 18 -18.84 4.63 -12.12
CA GLY A 18 -19.48 3.51 -12.81
C GLY A 18 -19.45 2.23 -12.00
N PHE A 19 -20.13 1.18 -12.48
CA PHE A 19 -20.20 -0.12 -11.82
C PHE A 19 -18.80 -0.71 -11.61
N PHE A 20 -17.98 -0.80 -12.65
CA PHE A 20 -16.62 -1.31 -12.59
C PHE A 20 -15.70 -0.50 -11.65
N SER A 21 -15.91 0.82 -11.55
CA SER A 21 -15.18 1.65 -10.58
C SER A 21 -15.56 1.31 -9.13
N LYS A 22 -16.84 1.05 -8.86
CA LYS A 22 -17.29 0.59 -7.53
C LYS A 22 -16.67 -0.77 -7.16
N TRP A 23 -16.61 -1.71 -8.09
CA TRP A 23 -15.95 -3.00 -7.89
C TRP A 23 -14.46 -2.86 -7.59
N ARG A 24 -13.77 -1.98 -8.32
CA ARG A 24 -12.36 -1.64 -8.03
C ARG A 24 -12.19 -1.13 -6.62
N TRP A 25 -13.03 -0.20 -6.17
CA TRP A 25 -12.99 0.27 -4.80
C TRP A 25 -13.30 -0.81 -3.78
N GLY A 26 -14.25 -1.71 -4.06
CA GLY A 26 -14.50 -2.88 -3.22
C GLY A 26 -13.25 -3.76 -3.04
N LEU A 27 -12.51 -4.03 -4.13
CA LEU A 27 -11.27 -4.80 -4.08
C LEU A 27 -10.11 -4.04 -3.42
N VAL A 28 -10.01 -2.72 -3.63
CA VAL A 28 -9.07 -1.86 -2.89
C VAL A 28 -9.33 -1.97 -1.39
N PHE A 29 -10.58 -1.81 -0.94
CA PHE A 29 -10.89 -1.93 0.48
C PHE A 29 -10.64 -3.35 1.01
N LEU A 30 -11.02 -4.39 0.26
CA LEU A 30 -10.80 -5.78 0.66
C LEU A 30 -9.30 -6.07 0.85
N THR A 31 -8.47 -5.70 -0.13
CA THR A 31 -7.01 -5.92 -0.05
C THR A 31 -6.39 -5.15 1.11
N GLN A 32 -6.85 -3.93 1.38
CA GLN A 32 -6.35 -3.14 2.51
C GLN A 32 -6.83 -3.65 3.87
N ILE A 33 -8.07 -4.11 3.99
CA ILE A 33 -8.57 -4.74 5.22
C ILE A 33 -7.76 -5.99 5.54
N ILE A 34 -7.48 -6.82 4.54
CA ILE A 34 -6.66 -8.02 4.72
C ILE A 34 -5.24 -7.61 5.10
N PHE A 35 -4.63 -6.68 4.36
CA PHE A 35 -3.25 -6.27 4.60
C PHE A 35 -3.04 -5.63 5.98
N TYR A 36 -3.92 -4.71 6.38
CA TYR A 36 -3.86 -4.05 7.68
C TYR A 36 -4.39 -4.92 8.82
N GLY A 37 -5.32 -5.85 8.57
CA GLY A 37 -5.96 -6.65 9.61
C GLY A 37 -5.17 -7.91 10.00
N LEU A 38 -4.52 -8.57 9.04
CA LEU A 38 -3.77 -9.81 9.28
C LEU A 38 -2.71 -9.73 10.39
N PRO A 39 -1.86 -8.69 10.49
CA PRO A 39 -0.84 -8.65 11.52
C PRO A 39 -1.41 -8.42 12.93
N TRP A 40 -2.63 -7.88 13.04
CA TRP A 40 -3.32 -7.70 14.33
C TRP A 40 -4.08 -8.94 14.78
N LEU A 41 -4.32 -9.89 13.87
CA LEU A 41 -5.03 -11.11 14.21
C LEU A 41 -4.13 -12.01 15.04
N GLU A 42 -4.58 -12.36 16.25
CA GLU A 42 -3.91 -13.31 17.11
C GLU A 42 -4.46 -14.72 16.85
N TRP A 43 -3.57 -15.69 16.71
CA TRP A 43 -3.91 -17.10 16.56
C TRP A 43 -3.35 -17.88 17.75
N GLY A 44 -4.16 -17.99 18.81
CA GLY A 44 -3.75 -18.59 20.08
C GLY A 44 -2.92 -17.61 20.92
N GLN A 45 -1.66 -17.94 21.18
CA GLN A 45 -0.71 -17.12 21.98
C GLN A 45 0.28 -16.33 21.11
N ARG A 46 0.08 -16.29 19.78
CA ARG A 46 1.00 -15.68 18.82
C ARG A 46 0.25 -14.98 17.68
N GLN A 47 0.95 -14.06 17.01
CA GLN A 47 0.44 -13.40 15.81
C GLN A 47 0.15 -14.41 14.70
N ALA A 48 -0.98 -14.23 13.99
CA ALA A 48 -1.46 -15.18 12.98
C ALA A 48 -0.51 -15.28 11.78
N VAL A 49 0.03 -14.16 11.30
CA VAL A 49 1.05 -14.15 10.24
C VAL A 49 2.27 -13.40 10.74
N LEU A 50 3.37 -14.12 10.95
CA LEU A 50 4.64 -13.55 11.40
C LEU A 50 5.78 -14.23 10.66
N PHE A 51 6.59 -13.43 9.96
CA PHE A 51 7.78 -13.87 9.27
C PHE A 51 9.02 -13.52 10.10
N ASP A 52 9.39 -14.41 11.02
CA ASP A 52 10.54 -14.20 11.90
C ASP A 52 11.84 -14.53 11.15
N LEU A 53 12.53 -13.48 10.70
CA LEU A 53 13.80 -13.58 10.00
C LEU A 53 14.96 -14.00 10.93
N GLY A 54 14.88 -13.67 12.23
CA GLY A 54 15.90 -14.01 13.22
C GLY A 54 15.92 -15.51 13.51
N ALA A 55 14.76 -16.08 13.81
CA ALA A 55 14.60 -17.51 14.04
C ALA A 55 14.48 -18.33 12.73
N ARG A 56 14.38 -17.66 11.57
CA ARG A 56 14.11 -18.24 10.24
C ARG A 56 12.87 -19.13 10.24
N ARG A 57 11.83 -18.69 10.94
CA ARG A 57 10.55 -19.41 11.07
C ARG A 57 9.44 -18.55 10.52
N PHE A 58 8.64 -19.12 9.63
CA PHE A 58 7.48 -18.44 9.09
C PHE A 58 6.22 -19.04 9.71
N TYR A 59 5.49 -18.22 10.45
CA TYR A 59 4.25 -18.58 11.10
C TYR A 59 3.10 -18.11 10.22
N ILE A 60 2.30 -19.06 9.73
CA ILE A 60 1.11 -18.80 8.89
C ILE A 60 -0.06 -19.55 9.54
N PHE A 61 -0.83 -18.84 10.36
CA PHE A 61 -1.90 -19.36 11.22
C PHE A 61 -1.41 -20.53 12.11
N GLY A 62 -1.90 -21.74 11.82
CA GLY A 62 -1.47 -22.97 12.48
C GLY A 62 -0.19 -23.59 11.91
N LEU A 63 0.22 -23.19 10.70
CA LEU A 63 1.40 -23.74 10.04
C LEU A 63 2.67 -23.05 10.54
N ILE A 64 3.67 -23.86 10.86
CA ILE A 64 5.02 -23.42 11.23
C ILE A 64 5.95 -23.95 10.16
N LEU A 65 6.44 -23.07 9.29
CA LEU A 65 7.38 -23.45 8.24
C LEU A 65 8.80 -23.24 8.76
N TYR A 66 9.55 -24.34 8.85
CA TYR A 66 10.98 -24.31 9.09
C TYR A 66 11.75 -24.13 7.78
N PRO A 67 13.04 -23.78 7.81
CA PRO A 67 13.85 -23.64 6.59
C PRO A 67 13.85 -24.88 5.69
N GLN A 68 13.71 -26.07 6.26
CA GLN A 68 13.60 -27.34 5.52
C GLN A 68 12.26 -27.50 4.78
N ASP A 69 11.19 -26.84 5.26
CA ASP A 69 9.85 -26.87 4.68
C ASP A 69 9.67 -25.82 3.57
N PHE A 70 10.75 -25.15 3.17
CA PHE A 70 10.75 -24.12 2.13
C PHE A 70 10.25 -24.63 0.77
N ILE A 71 10.28 -25.94 0.54
CA ILE A 71 9.70 -26.57 -0.65
C ILE A 71 8.19 -26.33 -0.76
N TYR A 72 7.46 -26.32 0.36
CA TYR A 72 6.02 -26.04 0.36
C TYR A 72 5.74 -24.59 0.01
N LEU A 73 6.53 -23.65 0.57
CA LEU A 73 6.42 -22.23 0.23
C LEU A 73 6.72 -22.00 -1.25
N THR A 74 7.77 -22.63 -1.78
CA THR A 74 8.13 -22.56 -3.19
C THR A 74 7.00 -23.10 -4.07
N GLY A 75 6.39 -24.23 -3.70
CA GLY A 75 5.23 -24.79 -4.39
C GLY A 75 4.05 -23.81 -4.42
N VAL A 76 3.73 -23.18 -3.29
CA VAL A 76 2.67 -22.16 -3.21
C VAL A 76 2.97 -20.95 -4.11
N LEU A 77 4.22 -20.48 -4.12
CA LEU A 77 4.64 -19.37 -4.98
C LEU A 77 4.55 -19.72 -6.47
N VAL A 78 4.97 -20.93 -6.85
CA VAL A 78 4.86 -21.42 -8.25
C VAL A 78 3.39 -21.52 -8.66
N ILE A 79 2.53 -22.11 -7.83
CA ILE A 79 1.09 -22.20 -8.10
C ILE A 79 0.49 -20.80 -8.21
N SER A 80 0.86 -19.88 -7.33
CA SER A 80 0.39 -18.49 -7.37
C SER A 80 0.82 -17.78 -8.65
N ALA A 81 2.07 -17.97 -9.09
CA ALA A 81 2.59 -17.40 -10.33
C ALA A 81 1.88 -17.97 -11.56
N LEU A 82 1.73 -19.30 -11.64
CA LEU A 82 1.00 -19.96 -12.73
C LEU A 82 -0.48 -19.54 -12.75
N SER A 83 -1.12 -19.41 -11.59
CA SER A 83 -2.50 -18.93 -11.47
C SER A 83 -2.63 -17.49 -11.95
N LEU A 84 -1.68 -16.63 -11.61
CA LEU A 84 -1.64 -15.26 -12.09
C LEU A 84 -1.48 -15.21 -13.62
N PHE A 85 -0.56 -15.99 -14.19
CA PHE A 85 -0.37 -16.06 -15.64
C PHE A 85 -1.62 -16.59 -16.35
N LEU A 86 -2.22 -17.66 -15.83
CA LEU A 86 -3.47 -18.21 -16.35
C LEU A 86 -4.59 -17.17 -16.32
N PHE A 87 -4.77 -16.47 -15.19
CA PHE A 87 -5.76 -15.42 -15.07
C PHE A 87 -5.51 -14.28 -16.06
N THR A 88 -4.25 -13.88 -16.26
CA THR A 88 -3.91 -12.85 -17.26
C THR A 88 -4.12 -13.31 -18.70
N ALA A 89 -3.89 -14.60 -19.00
CA ALA A 89 -4.14 -15.15 -20.33
C ALA A 89 -5.64 -15.22 -20.66
N VAL A 90 -6.48 -15.56 -19.68
CA VAL A 90 -7.93 -15.72 -19.86
C VAL A 90 -8.68 -14.38 -19.77
N ALA A 91 -8.39 -13.58 -18.74
CA ALA A 91 -9.14 -12.36 -18.43
C ALA A 91 -8.42 -11.06 -18.83
N GLY A 92 -7.17 -11.14 -19.30
CA GLY A 92 -6.35 -9.99 -19.66
C GLY A 92 -5.82 -9.22 -18.44
N ARG A 93 -5.86 -7.88 -18.48
CA ARG A 93 -5.24 -6.99 -17.46
C ARG A 93 -6.12 -6.72 -16.22
N GLN A 94 -7.03 -7.62 -15.88
CA GLN A 94 -7.93 -7.44 -14.73
C GLN A 94 -7.15 -7.39 -13.40
N TRP A 95 -6.13 -8.25 -13.23
CA TRP A 95 -5.29 -8.21 -12.02
C TRP A 95 -4.63 -6.84 -11.84
N CYS A 96 -3.97 -6.36 -12.90
CA CYS A 96 -3.30 -5.06 -12.90
C CYS A 96 -4.28 -3.90 -12.67
N GLY A 97 -5.54 -4.02 -13.11
CA GLY A 97 -6.55 -2.97 -12.95
C GLY A 97 -7.22 -2.92 -11.57
N TYR A 98 -7.25 -4.03 -10.83
CA TYR A 98 -8.11 -4.17 -9.64
C TYR A 98 -7.41 -4.60 -8.35
N ALA A 99 -6.30 -5.34 -8.43
CA ALA A 99 -5.64 -5.93 -7.26
C ALA A 99 -4.14 -5.63 -7.16
N CYS A 100 -3.49 -5.22 -8.25
CA CYS A 100 -2.07 -4.90 -8.24
C CYS A 100 -1.76 -3.81 -7.19
N PRO A 101 -0.77 -4.02 -6.29
CA PRO A 101 -0.43 -3.06 -5.24
C PRO A 101 -0.17 -1.66 -5.77
N GLN A 102 0.53 -1.54 -6.91
CA GLN A 102 0.78 -0.24 -7.56
C GLN A 102 -0.52 0.50 -7.85
N THR A 103 -1.51 -0.19 -8.42
CA THR A 103 -2.81 0.39 -8.78
C THR A 103 -3.62 0.74 -7.54
N VAL A 104 -3.65 -0.17 -6.55
CA VAL A 104 -4.39 0.03 -5.30
C VAL A 104 -3.89 1.28 -4.58
N TYR A 105 -2.58 1.40 -4.33
CA TYR A 105 -2.02 2.56 -3.64
C TYR A 105 -2.15 3.84 -4.48
N THR A 106 -1.89 3.78 -5.79
CA THR A 106 -2.07 4.95 -6.68
C THR A 106 -3.50 5.46 -6.64
N GLU A 107 -4.51 4.58 -6.68
CA GLU A 107 -5.92 4.96 -6.59
C GLU A 107 -6.23 5.62 -5.23
N ILE A 108 -5.68 5.10 -4.13
CA ILE A 108 -5.82 5.70 -2.79
C ILE A 108 -5.16 7.10 -2.75
N PHE A 109 -3.94 7.25 -3.25
CA PHE A 109 -3.24 8.54 -3.29
C PHE A 109 -4.00 9.58 -4.13
N LEU A 110 -4.52 9.18 -5.30
CA LEU A 110 -5.33 10.03 -6.17
C LEU A 110 -6.69 10.38 -5.53
N TRP A 111 -7.25 9.47 -4.74
CA TRP A 111 -8.47 9.72 -3.97
C TRP A 111 -8.25 10.72 -2.83
N LEU A 112 -7.16 10.59 -2.08
CA LEU A 112 -6.76 11.58 -1.07
C LEU A 112 -6.48 12.95 -1.70
N GLU A 113 -5.85 12.97 -2.88
CA GLU A 113 -5.65 14.21 -3.65
C GLU A 113 -6.99 14.81 -4.09
N LYS A 114 -7.94 13.99 -4.57
CA LYS A 114 -9.29 14.46 -4.91
C LYS A 114 -10.02 15.01 -3.69
N LEU A 115 -9.89 14.39 -2.52
CA LEU A 115 -10.54 14.84 -1.30
C LEU A 115 -10.02 16.22 -0.85
N THR A 116 -8.72 16.48 -1.02
CA THR A 116 -8.06 17.72 -0.59
C THR A 116 -8.10 18.85 -1.62
N GLU A 117 -7.75 18.55 -2.87
CA GLU A 117 -7.64 19.55 -3.95
C GLU A 117 -8.87 19.58 -4.89
N GLY A 118 -9.75 18.58 -4.83
CA GLY A 118 -11.00 18.50 -5.62
C GLY A 118 -10.86 17.79 -6.98
N ASP A 119 -11.91 17.88 -7.79
CA ASP A 119 -11.92 17.33 -9.15
C ASP A 119 -10.93 18.04 -10.09
N ARG A 120 -10.74 17.48 -11.29
CA ARG A 120 -9.74 17.94 -12.28
C ARG A 120 -9.78 19.45 -12.54
N SER A 121 -10.97 20.03 -12.72
CA SER A 121 -11.13 21.48 -13.00
C SER A 121 -10.73 22.34 -11.81
N ALA A 122 -11.08 21.92 -10.59
CA ALA A 122 -10.69 22.60 -9.36
C ALA A 122 -9.18 22.60 -9.19
N ARG A 123 -8.51 21.46 -9.44
CA ARG A 123 -7.05 21.33 -9.40
C ARG A 123 -6.34 22.20 -10.42
N LEU A 124 -6.81 22.21 -11.67
CA LEU A 124 -6.27 23.08 -12.71
C LEU A 124 -6.38 24.57 -12.32
N ARG A 125 -7.53 24.98 -11.74
CA ARG A 125 -7.72 26.36 -11.28
C ARG A 125 -6.86 26.70 -10.07
N LEU A 126 -6.70 25.76 -9.15
CA LEU A 126 -5.88 25.91 -7.95
C LEU A 126 -4.39 26.04 -8.31
N ASP A 127 -3.92 25.26 -9.28
CA ASP A 127 -2.52 25.30 -9.72
C ASP A 127 -2.22 26.56 -10.54
N GLY A 128 -3.16 27.05 -11.35
CA GLY A 128 -3.03 28.30 -12.12
C GLY A 128 -3.17 29.61 -11.32
N GLY A 129 -3.68 29.58 -10.09
CA GLY A 129 -3.84 30.76 -9.24
C GLY A 129 -2.59 31.10 -8.40
N PRO A 130 -2.49 32.34 -7.87
CA PRO A 130 -1.41 32.75 -6.96
C PRO A 130 -1.40 31.93 -5.66
N MET A 131 -0.27 31.94 -4.96
CA MET A 131 -0.13 31.21 -3.69
C MET A 131 -0.95 31.88 -2.58
N SER A 132 -2.17 31.40 -2.38
CA SER A 132 -3.07 31.83 -1.31
C SER A 132 -3.01 30.87 -0.12
N LEU A 133 -3.44 31.32 1.06
CA LEU A 133 -3.55 30.46 2.25
C LEU A 133 -4.38 29.20 1.98
N ASN A 134 -5.48 29.30 1.22
CA ASN A 134 -6.30 28.15 0.82
C ASN A 134 -5.54 27.17 -0.10
N LYS A 135 -4.68 27.67 -1.00
CA LYS A 135 -3.82 26.82 -1.84
C LYS A 135 -2.77 26.09 -0.99
N PHE A 136 -2.15 26.81 -0.06
CA PHE A 136 -1.16 26.24 0.86
C PHE A 136 -1.78 25.14 1.73
N THR A 137 -2.91 25.42 2.40
CA THR A 137 -3.56 24.44 3.28
C THR A 137 -3.97 23.19 2.53
N ARG A 138 -4.60 23.31 1.35
CA ARG A 138 -4.99 22.14 0.54
C ARG A 138 -3.80 21.28 0.12
N LYS A 139 -2.71 21.93 -0.32
CA LYS A 139 -1.47 21.22 -0.71
C LYS A 139 -0.77 20.58 0.47
N ALA A 140 -0.71 21.27 1.60
CA ALA A 140 -0.14 20.77 2.84
C ALA A 140 -0.95 19.57 3.37
N SER A 141 -2.29 19.67 3.38
CA SER A 141 -3.17 18.55 3.77
C SER A 141 -2.98 17.33 2.87
N LYS A 142 -2.84 17.53 1.55
CA LYS A 142 -2.53 16.41 0.65
C LYS A 142 -1.21 15.74 1.02
N GLN A 143 -0.14 16.51 1.17
CA GLN A 143 1.18 15.97 1.49
C GLN A 143 1.17 15.27 2.85
N PHE A 144 0.47 15.84 3.83
CA PHE A 144 0.28 15.24 5.15
C PHE A 144 -0.44 13.89 5.04
N LEU A 145 -1.55 13.80 4.32
CA LEU A 145 -2.28 12.53 4.13
C LEU A 145 -1.44 11.49 3.37
N TRP A 146 -0.65 11.92 2.40
CA TRP A 146 0.25 11.03 1.66
C TRP A 146 1.34 10.44 2.57
N ILE A 147 1.99 11.29 3.37
CA ILE A 147 3.00 10.84 4.34
C ILE A 147 2.36 9.95 5.39
N ALA A 148 1.20 10.33 5.94
CA ALA A 148 0.49 9.53 6.93
C ALA A 148 0.15 8.13 6.42
N LEU A 149 -0.37 8.03 5.18
CA LEU A 149 -0.64 6.74 4.55
C LEU A 149 0.63 5.91 4.31
N ALA A 150 1.71 6.56 3.86
CA ALA A 150 2.99 5.89 3.62
C ALA A 150 3.57 5.32 4.91
N VAL A 151 3.65 6.12 5.98
CA VAL A 151 4.13 5.70 7.30
C VAL A 151 3.25 4.59 7.87
N TRP A 152 1.93 4.69 7.77
CA TRP A 152 1.01 3.65 8.22
C TRP A 152 1.22 2.31 7.47
N THR A 153 1.45 2.41 6.16
CA THR A 153 1.69 1.24 5.31
C THR A 153 3.05 0.61 5.60
N GLY A 154 4.10 1.41 5.78
CA GLY A 154 5.44 0.96 6.20
C GLY A 154 5.40 0.29 7.58
N PHE A 155 4.75 0.91 8.56
CA PHE A 155 4.56 0.34 9.89
C PHE A 155 3.86 -1.03 9.84
N THR A 156 2.78 -1.14 9.08
CA THR A 156 2.06 -2.41 8.92
C THR A 156 2.95 -3.46 8.24
N PHE A 157 3.70 -3.07 7.22
CA PHE A 157 4.62 -3.97 6.53
C PHE A 157 5.69 -4.53 7.48
N VAL A 158 6.30 -3.69 8.32
CA VAL A 158 7.24 -4.13 9.36
C VAL A 158 6.56 -5.03 10.40
N GLY A 159 5.28 -4.78 10.70
CA GLY A 159 4.46 -5.63 11.58
C GLY A 159 4.29 -7.07 11.10
N TYR A 160 4.59 -7.39 9.84
CA TYR A 160 4.66 -8.78 9.37
C TYR A 160 5.96 -9.50 9.74
N PHE A 161 7.03 -8.76 10.08
CA PHE A 161 8.36 -9.31 10.41
C PHE A 161 8.68 -9.21 11.89
N THR A 162 8.24 -8.14 12.55
CA THR A 162 8.36 -7.91 13.99
C THR A 162 6.97 -7.99 14.62
N PRO A 163 6.78 -8.68 15.77
CA PRO A 163 5.48 -8.77 16.42
C PRO A 163 4.83 -7.39 16.60
N ILE A 164 3.58 -7.22 16.13
CA ILE A 164 2.96 -5.90 16.01
C ILE A 164 2.76 -5.19 17.35
N LYS A 165 2.58 -5.97 18.44
CA LYS A 165 2.47 -5.43 19.81
C LYS A 165 3.79 -4.83 20.29
N ASP A 166 4.90 -5.52 20.04
CA ASP A 166 6.25 -5.06 20.40
C ASP A 166 6.68 -3.88 19.53
N LEU A 167 6.32 -3.91 18.24
CA LEU A 167 6.55 -2.81 17.30
C LEU A 167 5.77 -1.56 17.71
N GLY A 168 4.50 -1.71 18.10
CA GLY A 168 3.67 -0.60 18.59
C GLY A 168 4.23 0.02 19.86
N ALA A 169 4.67 -0.80 20.82
CA ALA A 169 5.31 -0.32 22.04
C ALA A 169 6.63 0.42 21.74
N SER A 170 7.45 -0.12 20.83
CA SER A 170 8.74 0.48 20.42
C SER A 170 8.57 1.77 19.63
N PHE A 171 7.50 1.89 18.83
CA PHE A 171 7.17 3.13 18.11
C PHE A 171 6.82 4.27 19.07
N VAL A 172 6.01 3.98 20.10
CA VAL A 172 5.59 5.00 21.09
C VAL A 172 6.75 5.46 21.96
N THR A 173 7.68 4.55 22.29
CA THR A 173 8.86 4.88 23.11
C THR A 173 10.04 5.43 22.30
N ALA A 174 9.88 5.62 20.98
CA ALA A 174 10.96 5.95 20.04
C ALA A 174 12.17 5.00 20.13
N GLY A 175 11.95 3.77 20.60
CA GLY A 175 12.96 2.73 20.79
C GLY A 175 13.08 1.77 19.61
N MET A 176 12.60 2.17 18.42
CA MET A 176 12.71 1.35 17.22
C MET A 176 14.17 1.04 16.91
N GLY A 177 14.46 -0.23 16.61
CA GLY A 177 15.78 -0.63 16.17
C GLY A 177 16.13 -0.03 14.80
N PRO A 178 17.41 -0.13 14.39
CA PRO A 178 17.87 0.36 13.09
C PRO A 178 17.13 -0.30 11.91
N TRP A 179 16.71 -1.55 12.08
CA TRP A 179 15.97 -2.29 11.06
C TRP A 179 14.54 -1.76 10.90
N GLU A 180 13.79 -1.64 11.99
CA GLU A 180 12.43 -1.12 11.99
C GLU A 180 12.39 0.32 11.45
N THR A 181 13.35 1.15 11.86
CA THR A 181 13.44 2.56 11.41
C THR A 181 13.84 2.69 9.95
N PHE A 182 14.58 1.74 9.38
CA PHE A 182 14.96 1.76 7.96
C PHE A 182 13.78 1.46 7.03
N TRP A 183 12.84 0.61 7.48
CA TRP A 183 11.71 0.14 6.66
C TRP A 183 10.41 0.94 6.84
N VAL A 184 10.27 1.69 7.94
CA VAL A 184 9.14 2.62 8.17
C VAL A 184 9.42 3.97 7.55
#